data_AF-A0A832HXX6-F1
#
_entry.id   AF-A0A832HXX6-F1
#
_cell.length_a   1.000
_cell.length_b   1.000
_cell.length_c   1.000
_cell.angle_alpha   90.00
_cell.angle_beta   90.00
_cell.angle_gamma   90.00
#
_symmetry.space_group_name_H-M   'P 1'
#
loop_
_entity.id
_entity.type
_entity.pdbx_description
1 polymer ?
#
loop_
_entity_poly.entity_id
_entity_poly.type
_entity_poly.pdbx_seq_one_letter_code
_entity_poly.pdbx_strand_id
1 'polypeptide(L)'
;MSIKSKLKIESTGMLLASIFYLVAGAVCFFFLATNPSLIHIGIIGILSVVTAYGVFSKRLWAFWTATILFFMITIFSAVMLYYFFGTDAIIDLSFVAYLILTWVSTMYLVSKRKNLAS
;
A
#
# COMPACT_ATOMS: atom_id res chain seq x y z
N MET A 1 -14.46 27.68 -6.87
CA MET A 1 -15.11 26.34 -6.75
C MET A 1 -14.23 25.45 -5.88
N SER A 2 -14.82 24.79 -4.88
CA SER A 2 -14.07 24.01 -3.88
C SER A 2 -13.69 22.63 -4.42
N ILE A 3 -12.41 22.26 -4.26
CA ILE A 3 -11.80 20.94 -4.51
C ILE A 3 -12.67 19.80 -3.93
N LYS A 4 -13.39 20.11 -2.84
CA LYS A 4 -14.32 19.23 -2.13
C LYS A 4 -15.48 18.69 -2.99
N SER A 5 -15.90 19.41 -4.05
CA SER A 5 -17.06 19.03 -4.88
C SER A 5 -16.73 17.99 -5.95
N LYS A 6 -15.51 18.00 -6.52
CA LYS A 6 -15.05 16.95 -7.46
C LYS A 6 -14.73 15.62 -6.78
N LEU A 7 -14.62 15.61 -5.46
CA LEU A 7 -14.01 14.52 -4.70
C LEU A 7 -15.01 13.54 -4.03
N LYS A 8 -16.31 13.78 -4.19
CA LYS A 8 -17.25 13.48 -3.10
C LYS A 8 -17.81 12.05 -3.03
N ILE A 9 -17.76 11.23 -4.09
CA ILE A 9 -18.25 9.83 -4.03
C ILE A 9 -17.40 8.85 -4.85
N GLU A 10 -16.88 9.26 -6.01
CA GLU A 10 -16.08 8.36 -6.88
C GLU A 10 -14.61 8.25 -6.45
N SER A 11 -14.05 9.33 -5.91
CA SER A 11 -12.63 9.43 -5.53
C SER A 11 -12.34 9.21 -4.05
N THR A 12 -13.34 9.12 -3.16
CA THR A 12 -13.07 8.97 -1.72
C THR A 12 -12.32 7.67 -1.44
N GLY A 13 -12.72 6.54 -2.04
CA GLY A 13 -11.99 5.28 -1.88
C GLY A 13 -10.64 5.26 -2.62
N MET A 14 -10.51 5.96 -3.75
CA MET A 14 -9.20 6.12 -4.42
C MET A 14 -8.24 6.97 -3.58
N LEU A 15 -8.75 8.03 -2.96
CA LEU A 15 -7.99 8.87 -2.04
C LEU A 15 -7.60 8.07 -0.80
N LEU A 16 -8.51 7.27 -0.24
CA LEU A 16 -8.21 6.42 0.90
C LEU A 16 -7.12 5.38 0.57
N ALA A 17 -7.21 4.71 -0.58
CA ALA A 17 -6.17 3.80 -1.06
C ALA A 17 -4.83 4.53 -1.29
N SER A 18 -4.86 5.74 -1.85
CA SER A 18 -3.67 6.56 -2.01
C SER A 18 -3.04 6.93 -0.67
N ILE A 19 -3.83 7.31 0.34
CA ILE A 19 -3.33 7.61 1.69
C ILE A 19 -2.71 6.36 2.29
N PHE A 20 -3.37 5.20 2.17
CA PHE A 20 -2.85 3.93 2.66
C PHE A 20 -1.45 3.65 2.11
N TYR A 21 -1.27 3.72 0.78
CA TYR A 21 0.04 3.50 0.17
C TYR A 21 1.07 4.56 0.56
N LEU A 22 0.66 5.80 0.80
CA LEU A 22 1.56 6.86 1.25
C LEU A 22 2.04 6.60 2.69
N VAL A 23 1.12 6.26 3.59
CA VAL A 23 1.43 5.91 4.99
C VAL A 23 2.31 4.65 5.04
N ALA A 24 1.97 3.61 4.28
CA ALA A 24 2.79 2.40 4.19
C ALA A 24 4.21 2.71 3.72
N GLY A 25 4.35 3.57 2.70
CA GLY A 25 5.65 4.03 2.23
C GLY A 25 6.45 4.77 3.30
N ALA A 26 5.82 5.68 4.04
CA ALA A 26 6.45 6.40 5.14
C ALA A 26 6.91 5.47 6.28
N VAL A 27 6.09 4.47 6.64
CA VAL A 27 6.46 3.46 7.63
C VAL A 27 7.65 2.63 7.15
N CYS A 28 7.66 2.19 5.89
CA CYS A 28 8.80 1.50 5.30
C CYS A 28 10.08 2.34 5.33
N PHE A 29 10.02 3.63 5.03
CA PHE A 29 11.18 4.52 5.11
C PHE A 29 11.64 4.76 6.54
N PHE A 30 10.72 4.83 7.51
CA PHE A 30 11.09 4.90 8.92
C PHE A 30 11.90 3.66 9.34
N PHE A 31 11.43 2.46 9.00
CA PHE A 31 12.19 1.23 9.28
C PHE A 31 13.55 1.20 8.57
N LEU A 32 13.62 1.65 7.31
CA LEU A 32 14.88 1.77 6.58
C LEU A 32 15.86 2.74 7.27
N ALA A 33 15.36 3.88 7.77
CA ALA A 33 16.18 4.86 8.49
C ALA A 33 16.73 4.30 9.80
N THR A 34 15.96 3.44 10.50
CA THR A 34 16.43 2.77 11.72
C THR A 34 17.40 1.62 11.45
N ASN A 35 17.30 0.96 10.29
CA ASN A 35 18.11 -0.20 9.96
C ASN A 35 18.45 -0.24 8.45
N PRO A 36 19.61 0.31 8.04
CA PRO A 36 19.97 0.46 6.62
C PRO A 36 20.13 -0.87 5.88
N SER A 37 20.39 -1.97 6.61
CA SER A 37 20.48 -3.32 6.06
C SER A 37 19.14 -3.83 5.49
N LEU A 38 18.02 -3.19 5.83
CA LEU A 38 16.68 -3.53 5.35
C LEU A 38 16.35 -2.87 4.00
N ILE A 39 17.29 -2.90 3.05
CA ILE A 39 17.18 -2.26 1.73
C ILE A 39 15.90 -2.71 1.00
N HIS A 40 15.52 -3.98 1.16
CA HIS A 40 14.31 -4.55 0.59
C HIS A 40 13.02 -3.83 1.07
N ILE A 41 12.97 -3.40 2.34
CA ILE A 41 11.86 -2.59 2.87
C ILE A 41 11.84 -1.20 2.23
N GLY A 42 13.02 -0.63 1.95
CA GLY A 42 13.16 0.62 1.20
C GLY A 42 12.56 0.56 -0.20
N ILE A 43 12.82 -0.53 -0.93
CA ILE A 43 12.25 -0.75 -2.27
C ILE A 43 10.73 -0.83 -2.21
N ILE A 44 10.18 -1.56 -1.23
CA ILE A 44 8.72 -1.63 -0.99
C ILE A 44 8.17 -0.21 -0.69
N GLY A 45 8.89 0.57 0.11
CA GLY A 45 8.50 1.94 0.45
C GLY A 45 8.42 2.86 -0.77
N ILE A 46 9.44 2.85 -1.63
CA ILE A 46 9.45 3.61 -2.89
C ILE A 46 8.27 3.19 -3.77
N LEU A 47 8.09 1.89 -3.96
CA LEU A 47 7.03 1.36 -4.82
C LEU A 47 5.64 1.71 -4.27
N SER A 48 5.49 1.77 -2.95
CA SER A 48 4.28 2.22 -2.25
C SER A 48 3.99 3.70 -2.53
N VAL A 49 4.98 4.59 -2.42
CA VAL A 49 4.80 6.01 -2.74
C VAL A 49 4.48 6.23 -4.22
N VAL A 50 5.15 5.49 -5.12
CA VAL A 50 4.86 5.52 -6.56
C VAL A 50 3.41 5.08 -6.83
N THR A 51 2.95 4.03 -6.12
CA THR A 51 1.56 3.56 -6.23
C THR A 51 0.58 4.58 -5.69
N ALA A 52 0.87 5.22 -4.56
CA ALA A 52 0.05 6.32 -4.02
C ALA A 52 -0.15 7.42 -5.07
N TYR A 53 0.94 7.90 -5.67
CA TYR A 53 0.89 8.89 -6.73
C TYR A 53 0.09 8.42 -7.95
N GLY A 54 0.31 7.17 -8.38
CA GLY A 54 -0.41 6.57 -9.49
C GLY A 54 -1.92 6.50 -9.26
N VAL A 55 -2.34 6.09 -8.05
CA VAL A 55 -3.74 6.01 -7.65
C VAL A 55 -4.37 7.40 -7.55
N PHE A 56 -3.67 8.35 -6.93
CA PHE A 56 -4.13 9.74 -6.82
C PHE A 56 -4.31 10.39 -8.19
N SER A 57 -3.36 10.14 -9.09
CA SER A 57 -3.37 10.66 -10.47
C SER A 57 -4.25 9.84 -11.42
N LYS A 58 -4.98 8.84 -10.91
CA LYS A 58 -5.83 7.91 -11.67
C LYS A 58 -5.14 7.29 -12.89
N ARG A 59 -3.85 6.96 -12.81
CA ARG A 59 -3.11 6.37 -13.94
C ARG A 59 -3.33 4.86 -14.01
N LEU A 60 -3.52 4.33 -15.23
CA LEU A 60 -3.60 2.89 -15.50
C LEU A 60 -2.43 2.09 -14.93
N TRP A 61 -1.22 2.66 -14.91
CA TRP A 61 -0.01 1.95 -14.45
C TRP A 61 0.01 1.75 -12.93
N ALA A 62 -0.80 2.50 -12.18
CA ALA A 62 -0.96 2.31 -10.73
C ALA A 62 -1.50 0.92 -10.38
N PHE A 63 -2.29 0.33 -11.27
CA PHE A 63 -2.78 -1.03 -11.12
C PHE A 63 -1.63 -2.04 -11.15
N TRP A 64 -0.69 -1.88 -12.07
CA TRP A 64 0.48 -2.77 -12.18
C TRP A 64 1.39 -2.64 -10.95
N THR A 65 1.66 -1.41 -10.49
CA THR A 65 2.50 -1.21 -9.30
C THR A 65 1.84 -1.74 -8.03
N ALA A 66 0.52 -1.54 -7.86
CA ALA A 66 -0.24 -2.12 -6.76
C ALA A 66 -0.25 -3.65 -6.78
N THR A 67 -0.33 -4.26 -7.97
CA THR A 67 -0.27 -5.73 -8.13
C THR A 67 1.10 -6.27 -7.74
N ILE A 68 2.19 -5.62 -8.15
CA ILE A 68 3.56 -6.01 -7.74
C ILE A 68 3.72 -5.90 -6.23
N LEU A 69 3.26 -4.79 -5.63
CA LEU A 69 3.26 -4.59 -4.18
C LEU A 69 2.47 -5.67 -3.45
N PHE A 70 1.31 -6.06 -3.97
CA PHE A 70 0.49 -7.11 -3.37
C PHE A 70 1.27 -8.42 -3.21
N PHE A 71 1.98 -8.86 -4.25
CA PHE A 71 2.80 -10.07 -4.16
C PHE A 71 3.97 -9.89 -3.20
N MET A 72 4.70 -8.77 -3.28
CA MET A 72 5.83 -8.50 -2.38
C MET A 72 5.40 -8.48 -0.91
N ILE A 73 4.31 -7.77 -0.58
CA ILE A 73 3.80 -7.62 0.78
C ILE A 73 3.27 -8.97 1.30
N THR A 74 2.62 -9.76 0.45
CA THR A 74 2.12 -11.09 0.85
C THR A 74 3.28 -12.01 1.24
N ILE A 75 4.33 -12.08 0.40
CA ILE A 75 5.51 -12.90 0.70
C ILE A 75 6.25 -12.35 1.93
N PHE A 76 6.48 -11.04 1.97
CA PHE A 76 7.18 -10.39 3.09
C PHE A 76 6.46 -10.63 4.42
N SER A 77 5.14 -10.38 4.46
CA SER A 77 4.36 -10.56 5.68
C SER A 77 4.26 -12.02 6.09
N ALA A 78 4.15 -12.95 5.14
CA ALA A 78 4.14 -14.39 5.44
C ALA A 78 5.49 -14.86 6.03
N VAL A 79 6.61 -14.39 5.47
CA VAL A 79 7.95 -14.71 5.97
C VAL A 79 8.16 -14.09 7.37
N MET A 80 7.80 -12.82 7.55
CA MET A 80 7.92 -12.15 8.85
C MET A 80 7.04 -12.83 9.90
N LEU A 81 5.78 -13.14 9.58
CA LEU A 81 4.90 -13.89 10.47
C LEU A 81 5.49 -15.25 10.81
N TYR A 82 6.08 -15.98 9.86
CA TYR A 82 6.70 -17.27 10.14
C TYR A 82 7.87 -17.18 11.14
N TYR A 83 8.72 -16.15 11.01
CA TYR A 83 9.88 -15.98 11.89
C TYR A 83 9.56 -15.37 13.25
N PHE A 84 8.58 -14.47 13.31
CA PHE A 84 8.20 -13.73 14.51
C PHE A 84 6.90 -14.25 15.16
N PHE A 85 6.38 -15.39 14.69
CA PHE A 85 5.13 -15.93 15.21
C PHE A 85 5.24 -16.19 16.72
N GLY A 86 4.40 -15.51 17.49
CA GLY A 86 4.30 -15.72 18.93
C GLY A 86 5.43 -15.11 19.77
N THR A 87 6.39 -14.37 19.18
CA THR A 87 7.30 -13.53 19.97
C THR A 87 6.59 -12.29 20.48
N ASP A 88 5.85 -11.59 19.62
CA ASP A 88 5.15 -10.36 19.97
C ASP A 88 3.80 -10.27 19.25
N ALA A 89 2.72 -10.43 20.00
CA ALA A 89 1.35 -10.39 19.47
C ALA A 89 1.03 -9.07 18.73
N ILE A 90 1.64 -7.96 19.13
CA ILE A 90 1.45 -6.64 18.49
C ILE A 90 2.10 -6.61 17.10
N ILE A 91 3.28 -7.22 16.96
CA ILE A 91 4.02 -7.28 15.69
C ILE A 91 3.28 -8.20 14.72
N ASP A 92 2.83 -9.36 15.20
CA ASP A 92 2.04 -10.31 14.42
C ASP A 92 0.74 -9.67 13.93
N LEU A 93 0.01 -9.00 14.83
CA LEU A 93 -1.22 -8.29 14.48
C LEU A 93 -0.98 -7.19 13.45
N SER A 94 0.16 -6.49 13.53
CA SER A 94 0.53 -5.44 12.58
C SER A 94 0.76 -6.00 11.18
N PHE A 95 1.46 -7.14 11.06
CA PHE A 95 1.67 -7.79 9.75
C PHE A 95 0.38 -8.36 9.17
N VAL A 96 -0.49 -8.95 9.99
CA VAL A 96 -1.81 -9.42 9.55
C VAL A 96 -2.67 -8.25 9.07
N ALA A 97 -2.72 -7.15 9.83
CA ALA A 97 -3.45 -5.95 9.46
C ALA A 97 -2.91 -5.36 8.15
N TYR A 98 -1.59 -5.28 8.00
CA TYR A 98 -0.94 -4.80 6.78
C TYR A 98 -1.29 -5.66 5.56
N LEU A 99 -1.33 -6.99 5.72
CA LEU A 99 -1.72 -7.91 4.66
C LEU A 99 -3.19 -7.72 4.27
N ILE A 100 -4.11 -7.65 5.24
CA ILE A 100 -5.54 -7.44 4.99
C ILE A 100 -5.78 -6.09 4.29
N LEU A 101 -5.18 -5.01 4.78
CA LEU A 101 -5.31 -3.69 4.17
C LEU A 101 -4.81 -3.67 2.73
N THR A 102 -3.66 -4.30 2.48
CA THR A 102 -3.10 -4.44 1.13
C THR A 102 -4.04 -5.20 0.20
N TRP A 103 -4.64 -6.29 0.68
CA TRP A 103 -5.62 -7.06 -0.08
C TRP A 103 -6.86 -6.23 -0.42
N VAL A 104 -7.43 -5.52 0.57
CA VAL A 104 -8.58 -4.65 0.37
C VAL A 104 -8.27 -3.53 -0.62
N SER A 105 -7.11 -2.87 -0.50
CA SER A 105 -6.68 -1.81 -1.43
C SER A 105 -6.50 -2.32 -2.85
N THR A 106 -5.88 -3.49 -3.03
CA THR A 106 -5.69 -4.09 -4.36
C THR A 106 -7.03 -4.51 -4.98
N MET A 107 -7.91 -5.17 -4.22
CA MET A 107 -9.26 -5.51 -4.69
C MET A 107 -10.07 -4.27 -5.08
N TYR A 108 -9.98 -3.21 -4.28
CA TYR A 108 -10.64 -1.94 -4.59
C TYR A 108 -10.13 -1.34 -5.91
N LEU A 109 -8.81 -1.36 -6.14
CA LEU A 109 -8.21 -0.90 -7.40
C LEU A 109 -8.62 -1.75 -8.60
N VAL A 110 -8.72 -3.08 -8.43
CA VAL A 110 -9.22 -4.00 -9.45
C VAL A 110 -10.67 -3.64 -9.83
N SER A 111 -11.55 -3.49 -8.84
CA SER A 111 -12.97 -3.15 -9.07
C SER A 111 -13.15 -1.78 -9.72
N LYS A 112 -12.24 -0.83 -9.46
CA LYS A 112 -12.26 0.53 -10.00
C LYS A 112 -11.31 0.74 -11.18
N ARG A 113 -10.77 -0.34 -11.78
CA ARG A 113 -9.82 -0.27 -12.91
C ARG A 113 -10.32 0.59 -14.07
N LYS A 114 -11.61 0.56 -14.38
CA LYS A 114 -12.22 1.37 -15.46
C LYS A 114 -12.07 2.88 -15.21
N ASN A 115 -12.05 3.31 -13.95
CA ASN A 115 -11.87 4.71 -13.57
C ASN A 115 -10.41 5.17 -13.58
N LEU A 116 -9.45 4.24 -13.72
CA LEU A 116 -8.03 4.53 -13.95
C LEU A 116 -7.70 4.64 -15.44
N ALA A 117 -8.62 4.21 -16.32
CA ALA A 117 -8.46 4.15 -17.78
C ALA A 117 -9.14 5.30 -18.53
N SER A 118 -9.85 6.17 -17.81
CA SER A 118 -10.58 7.34 -18.28
C SER A 118 -9.81 8.62 -18.00
#